data_AF-A0A497BUT5-F1
#
_entry.id   AF-A0A497BUT5-F1
#
_cell.length_a   1.000
_cell.length_b   1.000
_cell.length_c   1.000
_cell.angle_alpha   90.00
_cell.angle_beta   90.00
_cell.angle_gamma   90.00
#
_symmetry.space_group_name_H-M   'P 1'
#
loop_
_entity.id
_entity.type
_entity.pdbx_description
1 polymer ?
#
loop_
_entity_poly.entity_id
_entity_poly.type
_entity_poly.pdbx_seq_one_letter_code
_entity_poly.pdbx_strand_id
1 'polypeptide(L)' 'NVLKVSTNNPEQEEAEDELPCVYEGEDITTSFNVNYIIEALKVINSEKVILNIKDKDSVCLLEKPGDELSAWLVMPMRL' A
#
# COMPACT_ATOMS: atom_id res chain seq x y z
N ASN A 1 -13.04 4.32 7.99
CA ASN A 1 -11.75 3.62 8.18
C ASN A 1 -10.66 4.53 7.65
N VAL A 2 -9.48 4.48 8.26
CA VAL A 2 -8.35 5.36 7.92
C VAL A 2 -7.13 4.47 7.69
N LEU A 3 -6.43 4.69 6.59
CA LEU A 3 -5.14 4.10 6.32
C LEU A 3 -4.06 5.05 6.85
N LYS A 4 -3.32 4.62 7.85
CA LYS A 4 -2.13 5.34 8.32
C LYS A 4 -0.92 4.87 7.53
N VAL A 5 -0.15 5.81 6.99
CA VAL A 5 1.14 5.56 6.35
C VAL A 5 2.23 6.29 7.12
N SER A 6 3.38 5.64 7.30
CA SER A 6 4.51 6.23 8.00
C SER A 6 5.82 5.83 7.32
N THR A 7 6.78 6.75 7.31
CA THR A 7 8.15 6.49 6.85
C THR A 7 9.14 7.10 7.82
N ASN A 8 10.29 6.43 7.99
CA ASN A 8 11.44 6.96 8.69
C ASN A 8 12.63 6.99 7.72
N ASN A 9 13.44 8.05 7.76
CA ASN A 9 14.73 8.04 7.09
C ASN A 9 15.86 7.79 8.12
N PRO A 10 17.06 7.37 7.67
CA PRO A 10 18.21 7.19 8.55
C PRO A 10 18.65 8.47 9.29
N GLU A 11 18.25 9.63 8.78
CA GLU A 11 18.51 10.95 9.35
C GLU A 11 17.50 11.33 10.46
N GLN A 12 16.66 10.37 10.90
CA GLN A 12 15.63 10.52 11.95
C GLN A 12 14.47 11.44 11.57
N GLU A 13 14.26 11.72 10.29
CA GLU A 13 13.03 12.37 9.83
C GLU A 13 11.92 11.34 9.75
N GLU A 14 10.83 11.62 10.47
CA GLU A 14 9.61 10.83 10.46
C GLU A 14 8.53 11.61 9.70
N ALA A 15 7.83 10.93 8.80
CA ALA A 15 6.62 11.45 8.19
C ALA A 15 5.49 10.45 8.41
N GLU A 16 4.36 10.95 8.89
CA GLU A 16 3.11 10.21 9.04
C GLU A 16 2.02 10.93 8.28
N ASP A 17 1.14 10.16 7.64
CA ASP A 17 -0.05 10.67 6.97
C ASP A 17 -1.23 9.70 7.18
N GLU A 18 -2.43 10.25 7.08
CA GLU A 18 -3.68 9.53 7.29
C GLU A 18 -4.63 9.77 6.12
N LEU A 19 -5.00 8.68 5.44
CA LEU A 19 -5.81 8.71 4.24
C LEU A 19 -7.16 8.05 4.50
N PRO A 20 -8.30 8.67 4.12
CA PRO A 20 -9.58 8.00 4.20
C PRO A 20 -9.61 6.79 3.26
N CYS A 21 -10.02 5.63 3.76
CA CYS A 21 -10.09 4.40 2.98
C CYS A 21 -11.39 3.62 3.23
N VAL A 22 -11.73 2.78 2.27
CA VAL A 22 -12.73 1.72 2.45
C VAL A 22 -11.95 0.45 2.78
N TYR A 23 -12.21 -0.11 3.95
CA TYR A 23 -11.50 -1.30 4.44
C TYR A 23 -12.49 -2.23 5.12
N GLU A 24 -12.40 -3.51 4.80
CA GLU A 24 -13.18 -4.58 5.42
C GLU A 24 -12.19 -5.66 5.85
N GLY A 25 -12.17 -5.99 7.14
CA GLY A 25 -11.20 -6.93 7.70
C GLY A 25 -10.78 -6.58 9.13
N GLU A 26 -9.82 -7.34 9.65
CA GLU A 26 -9.16 -7.08 10.92
C GLU A 26 -8.04 -6.06 10.76
N ASP A 27 -7.69 -5.33 11.82
CA ASP A 27 -6.58 -4.36 11.77
C ASP A 27 -5.27 -5.05 11.35
N ILE A 28 -4.62 -4.48 10.33
CA ILE A 28 -3.38 -4.99 9.77
C ILE A 28 -2.31 -3.90 9.74
N THR A 29 -1.08 -4.29 10.03
CA THR A 29 0.11 -3.44 9.90
C THR A 29 1.19 -4.20 9.17
N THR A 30 1.74 -3.60 8.11
CA THR A 30 2.79 -4.18 7.27
C THR A 30 3.63 -3.05 6.68
N SER A 31 4.82 -3.38 6.19
CA SER A 31 5.78 -2.42 5.66
C SER A 31 6.17 -2.82 4.24
N PHE A 32 6.26 -1.83 3.36
CA PHE A 32 6.61 -2.03 1.96
C PHE A 32 7.70 -1.05 1.55
N ASN A 33 8.42 -1.38 0.49
CA ASN A 33 9.28 -0.40 -0.16
C ASN A 33 8.40 0.65 -0.85
N VAL A 34 8.42 1.88 -0.31
CA VAL A 34 7.59 2.99 -0.81
C VAL A 34 7.83 3.30 -2.30
N ASN A 35 9.05 3.08 -2.80
CA ASN A 35 9.36 3.33 -4.21
C ASN A 35 8.56 2.39 -5.13
N TYR A 36 8.36 1.14 -4.74
CA TYR A 36 7.58 0.18 -5.54
C TYR A 36 6.10 0.54 -5.58
N ILE A 37 5.56 1.02 -4.45
CA ILE A 37 4.19 1.53 -4.39
C ILE A 37 4.03 2.74 -5.31
N ILE A 38 4.94 3.72 -5.24
CA ILE A 38 4.90 4.92 -6.08
C ILE A 38 4.98 4.56 -7.57
N GLU A 39 5.87 3.65 -7.96
CA GLU A 39 5.97 3.22 -9.36
C GLU A 39 4.70 2.49 -9.84
N ALA A 40 4.09 1.64 -9.01
CA ALA A 40 2.82 1.01 -9.35
C ALA A 40 1.71 2.07 -9.53
N LEU A 41 1.60 3.03 -8.62
CA LEU A 41 0.59 4.10 -8.68
C LEU A 41 0.73 5.01 -9.92
N LYS A 42 1.96 5.22 -10.43
CA LYS A 42 2.18 5.97 -11.67
C LYS A 42 1.58 5.27 -12.90
N VAL A 43 1.53 3.94 -12.89
CA VAL A 43 0.98 3.15 -14.00
C VAL A 43 -0.52 2.90 -13.83
N ILE A 44 -0.99 2.78 -12.58
CA ILE A 44 -2.41 2.71 -12.23
C ILE A 44 -3.05 4.09 -12.47
N ASN A 45 -3.37 4.39 -13.73
CA ASN A 45 -4.03 5.63 -14.13
C ASN A 45 -5.51 5.61 -13.73
N SER A 46 -5.78 5.94 -12.46
CA SER A 46 -7.09 5.94 -11.82
C SER A 46 -7.09 6.85 -10.58
N GLU A 47 -8.24 7.43 -10.23
CA GLU A 47 -8.40 8.20 -8.98
C GLU A 47 -8.40 7.32 -7.72
N LYS A 48 -8.65 6.03 -7.90
CA LYS A 48 -8.71 5.03 -6.82
C LYS A 48 -7.84 3.82 -7.18
N VAL A 49 -7.31 3.20 -6.14
CA VAL A 49 -6.54 1.95 -6.21
C VAL A 49 -7.09 0.98 -5.15
N ILE A 50 -7.09 -0.32 -5.46
CA ILE A 50 -7.44 -1.38 -4.52
C ILE A 50 -6.15 -2.04 -4.06
N LEU A 51 -5.97 -2.14 -2.74
CA LEU A 51 -4.86 -2.88 -2.13
C LEU A 51 -5.42 -4.15 -1.50
N ASN A 52 -5.02 -5.30 -2.04
CA ASN A 52 -5.35 -6.60 -1.48
C ASN A 52 -4.17 -7.12 -0.68
N ILE A 53 -4.36 -7.26 0.63
CA ILE A 53 -3.36 -7.75 1.59
C ILE A 53 -4.01 -8.83 2.43
N LYS A 54 -3.45 -10.04 2.39
CA LYS A 54 -3.99 -11.19 3.13
C LYS A 54 -3.57 -11.19 4.60
N ASP A 55 -2.29 -10.96 4.84
CA ASP A 55 -1.68 -10.90 6.17
C ASP A 55 -0.37 -10.08 6.07
N LYS A 56 0.25 -9.81 7.22
CA LYS A 56 1.41 -8.90 7.31
C LYS A 56 2.64 -9.34 6.51
N ASP A 57 2.76 -10.65 6.25
CA ASP A 57 3.91 -11.28 5.60
C ASP A 57 3.62 -11.60 4.13
N SER A 58 2.38 -11.33 3.68
CA SER A 58 1.93 -11.56 2.32
C SER A 58 2.28 -10.42 1.37
N VAL A 59 2.40 -10.77 0.10
CA VAL A 59 2.51 -9.80 -0.99
C VAL A 59 1.28 -8.88 -1.02
N CYS A 60 1.50 -7.58 -1.23
CA CYS A 60 0.43 -6.64 -1.53
C CYS A 60 0.16 -6.66 -3.04
N LEU A 61 -1.10 -6.86 -3.41
CA LEU A 61 -1.56 -6.76 -4.78
C LEU A 61 -2.27 -5.42 -4.96
N LEU A 62 -1.79 -4.61 -5.91
CA LEU A 62 -2.38 -3.32 -6.27
C LEU A 62 -3.11 -3.45 -7.60
N GLU A 63 -4.35 -2.99 -7.63
CA GLU A 63 -5.23 -3.14 -8.79
C GLU A 63 -5.98 -1.85 -9.10
N LYS A 64 -6.31 -1.68 -10.38
CA LYS A 64 -7.22 -0.64 -10.82
C LYS A 64 -8.67 -1.09 -10.60
N PRO A 65 -9.55 -0.28 -9.99
CA PRO A 65 -10.96 -0.62 -9.89
C PRO A 65 -11.57 -0.93 -11.25
N GLY A 66 -12.14 -2.13 -11.40
CA GLY A 66 -12.76 -2.60 -12.64
C GLY A 66 -11.79 -3.17 -13.69
N ASP A 67 -10.50 -3.29 -13.38
CA ASP A 67 -9.51 -4.00 -14.20
C ASP A 67 -8.58 -4.84 -13.32
N GLU A 68 -8.99 -6.09 -13.10
CA GLU A 68 -8.24 -7.10 -12.32
C GLU A 68 -7.14 -7.80 -13.13
N LEU A 69 -7.05 -7.54 -14.45
CA LEU A 69 -6.03 -8.14 -15.31
C LEU A 69 -4.70 -7.39 -15.21
N SER A 70 -4.76 -6.09 -14.87
CA SER A 70 -3.61 -5.22 -14.65
C SER A 70 -3.33 -5.12 -13.16
N ALA A 71 -2.49 -6.02 -12.64
CA ALA A 71 -2.20 -6.10 -11.22
C ALA A 71 -0.69 -6.00 -10.93
N TRP A 72 -0.35 -5.27 -9.87
CA TRP A 72 1.03 -5.05 -9.43
C TRP A 72 1.29 -5.74 -8.10
N LEU A 73 2.39 -6.48 -8.02
CA LEU A 73 2.79 -7.21 -6.82
C LEU A 73 3.94 -6.48 -6.13
N VAL A 74 3.76 -6.18 -4.85
CA VAL A 74 4.81 -5.58 -4.00
C VAL A 74 5.05 -6.47 -2.79
N MET A 75 6.28 -6.95 -2.67
CA MET A 75 6.69 -7.81 -1.55
C MET A 75 6.81 -6.97 -0.27
N PRO A 76 6.35 -7.50 0.88
CA PRO A 76 6.54 -6.84 2.15
C PRO A 76 8.01 -6.83 2.54
N MET A 77 8.40 -5.79 3.26
CA MET A 77 9.65 -5.71 3.95
C MET A 77 9.46 -6.19 5.39
N ARG A 78 10.47 -6.87 5.94
CA ARG A 78 10.47 -7.15 7.37
C ARG A 78 10.79 -5.85 8.12
N LEU A 79 9.96 -5.54 9.12
CA LEU A 79 10.26 -4.59 10.18
C LEU A 79 11.46 -5.06 11.00
#